data_AF-A0A535HSG5-F1
#
_entry.id   AF-A0A535HSG5-F1
#
_cell.length_a   1.000
_cell.length_b   1.000
_cell.length_c   1.000
_cell.angle_alpha   90.00
_cell.angle_beta   90.00
_cell.angle_gamma   90.00
#
_symmetry.space_group_name_H-M   'P 1'
#
loop_
_entity.id
_entity.type
_entity.pdbx_description
1 polymer ?
#
loop_
_entity_poly.entity_id
_entity_poly.type
_entity_poly.pdbx_seq_one_letter_code
_entity_poly.pdbx_strand_id
1 'polypeptide(L)'
;MPAIDIDSFLAIPRVASLHLNRDGSRLVATVQTVAADGKRFAGALWELDPEGGRDPVRLTQSARGDTAQGFLPDGSIVFTSVRPDPESTDTAAPEVASLWLLPAGGGEARRILAPAAGVDRVAVARDVPVVVAVVAAHPGTTGLEEDRLREQARIDAGVSAQLIEEYPSRWWDHRL
;
A
#
# COMPACT_ATOMS: atom_id res chain seq x y z
N MET A 1 -25.72 -8.14 -25.76
CA MET A 1 -24.65 -7.48 -24.98
C MET A 1 -25.33 -6.54 -23.99
N PRO A 2 -24.92 -6.51 -22.72
CA PRO A 2 -25.38 -5.45 -21.83
C PRO A 2 -25.04 -4.09 -22.46
N ALA A 3 -25.89 -3.09 -22.24
CA ALA A 3 -25.61 -1.74 -22.72
C ALA A 3 -24.33 -1.22 -22.03
N ILE A 4 -23.45 -0.56 -22.78
CA ILE A 4 -22.32 0.16 -22.20
C ILE A 4 -22.87 1.43 -21.55
N ASP A 5 -22.75 1.49 -20.23
CA ASP A 5 -23.15 2.57 -19.35
C ASP A 5 -22.02 2.89 -18.37
N ILE A 6 -22.26 3.81 -17.44
CA ILE A 6 -21.22 4.22 -16.49
C ILE A 6 -20.84 3.09 -15.52
N ASP A 7 -21.81 2.27 -15.12
CA ASP A 7 -21.59 1.18 -14.15
C ASP A 7 -20.76 0.06 -14.77
N SER A 8 -21.10 -0.33 -16.00
CA SER A 8 -20.31 -1.30 -16.77
C SER A 8 -18.90 -0.77 -17.09
N PHE A 9 -18.72 0.53 -17.32
CA PHE A 9 -17.40 1.14 -17.43
C PHE A 9 -16.61 1.09 -16.11
N LEU A 10 -17.23 1.42 -14.98
CA LEU A 10 -16.59 1.37 -13.66
C LEU A 10 -16.24 -0.05 -13.22
N ALA A 11 -17.01 -1.06 -13.65
CA ALA A 11 -16.77 -2.46 -13.35
C ALA A 11 -15.55 -3.08 -14.06
N ILE A 12 -14.99 -2.41 -15.07
CA ILE A 12 -13.80 -2.90 -15.79
C ILE A 12 -12.59 -2.90 -14.84
N PRO A 13 -11.92 -4.05 -14.60
CA PRO A 13 -10.72 -4.11 -13.79
C PRO A 13 -9.59 -3.27 -14.38
N ARG A 14 -8.86 -2.54 -13.53
CA ARG A 14 -7.76 -1.66 -13.95
C ARG A 14 -6.43 -2.23 -13.49
N VAL A 15 -5.50 -2.41 -14.43
CA VAL A 15 -4.12 -2.78 -14.10
C VAL A 15 -3.36 -1.49 -13.77
N ALA A 16 -2.97 -1.33 -12.50
CA ALA A 16 -2.37 -0.10 -11.98
C ALA A 16 -0.84 -0.16 -11.90
N SER A 17 -0.26 -1.34 -11.68
CA SER A 17 1.20 -1.55 -11.67
C SER A 17 1.57 -2.95 -12.12
N LEU A 18 2.81 -3.13 -12.58
CA LEU A 18 3.41 -4.39 -13.00
C LEU A 18 4.84 -4.49 -12.48
N HIS A 19 5.16 -5.59 -11.82
CA HIS A 19 6.50 -5.87 -11.30
C HIS A 19 6.92 -7.26 -11.75
N LEU A 20 8.06 -7.34 -12.43
CA LEU A 20 8.68 -8.61 -12.81
C LEU A 20 9.83 -8.89 -11.85
N ASN A 21 9.91 -10.11 -11.34
CA ASN A 21 11.03 -10.52 -10.49
C ASN A 21 12.34 -10.61 -11.31
N ARG A 22 13.47 -10.80 -10.63
CA ARG A 22 14.79 -10.68 -11.27
C ARG A 22 15.03 -11.71 -12.38
N ASP A 23 14.59 -12.95 -12.19
CA ASP A 23 14.77 -14.04 -13.15
C ASP A 23 13.67 -14.12 -14.22
N GLY A 24 12.64 -13.26 -14.12
CA GLY A 24 11.55 -13.19 -15.09
C GLY A 24 10.46 -14.25 -14.92
N SER A 25 10.57 -15.14 -13.93
CA SER A 25 9.61 -16.23 -13.73
C SER A 25 8.30 -15.80 -13.07
N ARG A 26 8.29 -14.64 -12.39
CA ARG A 26 7.12 -14.14 -11.66
C ARG A 26 6.81 -12.70 -12.04
N LEU A 27 5.59 -12.48 -12.54
CA LEU A 27 5.01 -11.18 -12.82
C LEU A 27 3.85 -10.92 -11.86
N VAL A 28 3.90 -9.83 -11.11
CA VAL A 28 2.80 -9.41 -10.23
C VAL A 28 2.21 -8.09 -10.70
N ALA A 29 0.90 -8.06 -10.82
CA ALA A 29 0.12 -6.88 -11.13
C ALA A 29 -0.69 -6.40 -9.92
N THR A 30 -0.87 -5.09 -9.79
CA THR A 30 -1.96 -4.54 -8.97
C THR A 30 -3.19 -4.40 -9.86
N VAL A 31 -4.26 -5.13 -9.56
CA VAL A 31 -5.54 -5.03 -10.26
C VAL A 31 -6.56 -4.37 -9.34
N GLN A 32 -7.10 -3.24 -9.77
CA GLN A 32 -8.12 -2.49 -9.05
C GLN A 32 -9.50 -2.82 -9.59
N THR A 33 -10.43 -3.12 -8.67
CA THR A 33 -11.86 -3.29 -8.97
C THR A 33 -12.68 -2.40 -8.04
N VAL A 34 -13.95 -2.18 -8.36
CA VAL A 34 -14.90 -1.57 -7.43
C VAL A 34 -14.94 -2.43 -6.16
N ALA A 35 -14.77 -1.80 -5.00
CA ALA A 35 -14.84 -2.47 -3.71
C ALA A 35 -16.27 -2.97 -3.43
N ALA A 36 -16.41 -3.91 -2.50
CA ALA A 36 -17.71 -4.50 -2.16
C ALA A 36 -18.76 -3.48 -1.69
N ASP A 37 -18.32 -2.33 -1.15
CA ASP A 37 -19.20 -1.22 -0.73
C ASP A 37 -19.69 -0.35 -1.89
N GLY A 38 -19.15 -0.52 -3.10
CA GLY A 38 -19.48 0.27 -4.29
C GLY A 38 -18.93 1.69 -4.29
N LYS A 39 -18.14 2.10 -3.29
CA LYS A 39 -17.79 3.51 -3.03
C LYS A 39 -16.37 3.89 -3.42
N ARG A 40 -15.52 2.91 -3.72
CA ARG A 40 -14.10 3.12 -4.02
C ARG A 40 -13.53 2.01 -4.90
N PHE A 41 -12.34 2.24 -5.41
CA PHE A 41 -11.52 1.19 -6.01
C PHE A 41 -10.62 0.56 -4.95
N ALA A 42 -10.46 -0.76 -5.00
CA ALA A 42 -9.55 -1.51 -4.14
C ALA A 42 -8.61 -2.34 -5.01
N GLY A 43 -7.30 -2.19 -4.78
CA GLY A 43 -6.27 -3.00 -5.42
C GLY A 43 -6.16 -4.38 -4.77
N ALA A 44 -5.88 -5.40 -5.57
CA ALA A 44 -5.39 -6.69 -5.12
C ALA A 44 -4.15 -7.06 -5.94
N LEU A 45 -3.24 -7.80 -5.33
CA LEU A 45 -2.10 -8.36 -6.04
C LEU A 45 -2.53 -9.61 -6.79
N TRP A 46 -2.12 -9.70 -8.05
CA TRP A 46 -2.34 -10.86 -8.91
C TRP A 46 -1.01 -11.32 -9.49
N GLU A 47 -0.74 -12.61 -9.39
CA GLU A 47 0.34 -13.27 -10.13
C GLU A 47 -0.16 -13.59 -11.53
N LEU A 48 0.61 -13.16 -12.52
CA LEU A 48 0.37 -13.38 -13.93
C LEU A 48 1.46 -14.30 -14.48
N ASP A 49 1.08 -15.17 -15.40
CA ASP A 49 2.06 -15.97 -16.13
C ASP A 49 2.72 -15.12 -17.22
N PRO A 50 4.05 -14.89 -17.18
CA PRO A 50 4.74 -14.10 -18.20
C PRO A 50 4.60 -14.71 -19.60
N GLU A 51 4.46 -16.03 -19.69
CA GLU A 51 4.30 -16.78 -20.95
C GLU A 51 2.84 -16.95 -21.38
N GLY A 52 1.87 -16.61 -20.51
CA GLY A 52 0.43 -16.66 -20.79
C GLY A 52 -0.19 -18.06 -20.84
N GLY A 53 0.51 -19.10 -20.36
CA GLY A 53 0.01 -20.47 -20.33
C GLY A 53 -0.83 -20.82 -19.10
N ARG A 54 -0.71 -20.08 -18.01
CA ARG A 54 -1.45 -20.27 -16.76
C ARG A 54 -2.39 -19.11 -16.47
N ASP A 55 -3.54 -19.44 -15.88
CA ASP A 55 -4.51 -18.44 -15.44
C ASP A 55 -3.94 -17.54 -14.33
N PRO A 56 -4.30 -16.24 -14.30
CA PRO A 56 -3.95 -15.33 -13.22
C PRO A 56 -4.40 -15.83 -11.85
N VAL A 57 -3.53 -15.71 -10.84
CA VAL A 57 -3.82 -16.11 -9.45
C VAL A 57 -3.84 -14.90 -8.54
N ARG A 58 -4.93 -14.70 -7.80
CA ARG A 58 -5.02 -13.62 -6.81
C ARG A 58 -4.20 -13.95 -5.56
N LEU A 59 -3.29 -13.06 -5.18
CA LEU A 59 -2.38 -13.23 -4.04
C LEU A 59 -2.90 -12.59 -2.75
N THR A 60 -3.66 -11.49 -2.84
CA THR A 60 -4.13 -10.77 -1.64
C THR A 60 -5.63 -10.44 -1.68
N GLN A 61 -6.25 -10.39 -0.50
CA GLN A 61 -7.69 -10.19 -0.31
C GLN A 61 -8.03 -9.04 0.65
N SER A 62 -7.15 -8.03 0.78
CA SER A 62 -7.41 -6.89 1.65
C SER A 62 -8.68 -6.14 1.24
N ALA A 63 -9.57 -5.88 2.20
CA ALA A 63 -10.75 -5.07 1.97
C ALA A 63 -10.37 -3.63 1.60
N ARG A 64 -9.35 -3.05 2.23
CA ARG A 64 -8.93 -1.66 2.03
C ARG A 64 -8.03 -1.44 0.81
N GLY A 65 -7.59 -2.53 0.19
CA GLY A 65 -6.79 -2.53 -1.03
C GLY A 65 -5.29 -2.64 -0.74
N ASP A 66 -4.59 -3.25 -1.68
CA ASP A 66 -3.14 -3.47 -1.67
C ASP A 66 -2.52 -2.97 -2.98
N THR A 67 -1.30 -2.45 -2.92
CA THR A 67 -0.55 -1.99 -4.10
C THR A 67 0.87 -2.54 -4.08
N ALA A 68 1.24 -3.33 -5.10
CA ALA A 68 2.59 -3.86 -5.26
C ALA A 68 3.62 -2.73 -5.45
N GLN A 69 4.78 -2.88 -4.82
CA GLN A 69 5.90 -1.92 -4.87
C GLN A 69 7.15 -2.51 -5.54
N GLY A 70 7.39 -3.80 -5.41
CA GLY A 70 8.49 -4.48 -6.11
C GLY A 70 8.97 -5.77 -5.45
N PHE A 71 9.75 -6.53 -6.22
CA PHE A 71 10.36 -7.77 -5.75
C PHE A 71 11.69 -7.51 -5.06
N LEU A 72 11.91 -8.21 -3.95
CA LEU A 72 13.22 -8.41 -3.36
C LEU A 72 14.01 -9.48 -4.12
N PRO A 73 15.34 -9.56 -3.96
CA PRO A 73 16.17 -10.54 -4.68
C PRO A 73 15.84 -12.01 -4.38
N ASP A 74 15.22 -12.28 -3.23
CA ASP A 74 14.78 -13.62 -2.82
C ASP A 74 13.45 -14.04 -3.48
N GLY A 75 12.82 -13.16 -4.27
CA GLY A 75 11.53 -13.38 -4.91
C GLY A 75 10.32 -13.03 -4.05
N SER A 76 10.52 -12.47 -2.85
CA SER A 76 9.44 -11.93 -2.03
C SER A 76 8.90 -10.63 -2.64
N ILE A 77 7.59 -10.39 -2.56
CA ILE A 77 6.95 -9.18 -3.10
C ILE A 77 6.62 -8.22 -1.96
N VAL A 78 7.07 -6.98 -2.10
CA VAL A 78 6.79 -5.87 -1.17
C VAL A 78 5.59 -5.10 -1.70
N PHE A 79 4.67 -4.73 -0.81
CA PHE A 79 3.46 -4.00 -1.16
C PHE A 79 3.00 -3.08 -0.03
N THR A 80 2.21 -2.07 -0.35
CA THR A 80 1.55 -1.20 0.63
C THR A 80 0.11 -1.63 0.86
N SER A 81 -0.38 -1.52 2.10
CA SER A 81 -1.76 -1.84 2.46
C SER A 81 -2.23 -0.99 3.63
N VAL A 82 -3.50 -0.58 3.60
CA VAL A 82 -4.20 0.11 4.69
C VAL A 82 -4.98 -0.88 5.56
N ARG A 83 -4.68 -2.18 5.46
CA ARG A 83 -5.33 -3.19 6.30
C ARG A 83 -4.89 -3.05 7.75
N PRO A 84 -5.78 -3.31 8.72
CA PRO A 84 -5.38 -3.52 10.10
C PRO A 84 -4.39 -4.69 10.20
N ASP A 85 -3.49 -4.62 11.16
CA ASP A 85 -2.64 -5.75 11.48
C ASP A 85 -3.44 -6.80 12.26
N PRO A 86 -3.61 -8.03 11.74
CA PRO A 86 -4.39 -9.06 12.42
C PRO A 86 -3.81 -9.44 13.79
N GLU A 87 -2.52 -9.20 14.03
CA GLU A 87 -1.88 -9.46 15.32
C GLU A 87 -1.99 -8.27 16.30
N SER A 88 -2.49 -7.12 15.85
CA SER A 88 -2.65 -5.94 16.70
C SER A 88 -3.99 -5.94 17.43
N THR A 89 -3.94 -5.60 18.72
CA THR A 89 -5.14 -5.39 19.55
C THR A 89 -5.67 -3.95 19.48
N ASP A 90 -4.98 -3.05 18.77
CA ASP A 90 -5.36 -1.66 18.65
C ASP A 90 -6.37 -1.46 17.50
N THR A 91 -7.64 -1.36 17.88
CA THR A 91 -8.75 -1.13 16.95
C THR A 91 -8.89 0.33 16.52
N ALA A 92 -8.11 1.25 17.10
CA ALA A 92 -8.10 2.67 16.78
C ALA A 92 -6.92 3.08 15.89
N ALA A 93 -6.16 2.12 15.36
CA ALA A 93 -5.02 2.38 14.50
C ALA A 93 -5.43 3.27 13.29
N PRO A 94 -4.61 4.29 12.94
CA PRO A 94 -4.93 5.21 11.87
C PRO A 94 -5.05 4.49 10.52
N GLU A 95 -5.99 4.95 9.66
CA GLU A 95 -6.20 4.42 8.31
C GLU A 95 -5.10 4.90 7.34
N VAL A 96 -3.85 4.54 7.63
CA VAL A 96 -2.67 4.90 6.85
C VAL A 96 -2.01 3.66 6.25
N ALA A 97 -1.33 3.85 5.12
CA ALA A 97 -0.64 2.74 4.45
C ALA A 97 0.58 2.27 5.25
N SER A 98 0.65 0.97 5.51
CA SER A 98 1.85 0.28 6.03
C SER A 98 2.53 -0.51 4.91
N LEU A 99 3.79 -0.86 5.12
CA LEU A 99 4.56 -1.72 4.23
C LEU A 99 4.46 -3.19 4.66
N TRP A 100 4.23 -4.06 3.70
CA TRP A 100 4.03 -5.49 3.89
C TRP A 100 4.90 -6.28 2.94
N LEU A 101 5.18 -7.53 3.33
CA LEU A 101 5.96 -8.49 2.55
C LEU A 101 5.19 -9.79 2.43
N LEU A 102 5.03 -10.28 1.20
CA LEU A 102 4.56 -11.64 0.92
C LEU A 102 5.76 -12.50 0.48
N PRO A 103 6.08 -13.59 1.19
CA PRO A 103 7.25 -14.41 0.89
C PRO A 103 7.20 -15.09 -0.49
N ALA A 104 8.37 -15.35 -1.08
CA ALA A 104 8.50 -15.99 -2.39
C ALA A 104 7.81 -17.36 -2.49
N GLY A 105 7.92 -18.18 -1.43
CA GLY A 105 7.32 -19.51 -1.35
C GLY A 105 5.82 -19.52 -1.01
N GLY A 106 5.17 -18.35 -0.99
CA GLY A 106 3.82 -18.19 -0.46
C GLY A 106 3.80 -18.13 1.07
N GLY A 107 2.62 -18.31 1.64
CA GLY A 107 2.36 -18.11 3.07
C GLY A 107 1.70 -16.77 3.37
N GLU A 108 1.66 -16.41 4.65
CA GLU A 108 0.98 -15.19 5.09
C GLU A 108 1.85 -13.95 4.89
N ALA A 109 1.21 -12.88 4.43
CA ALA A 109 1.87 -11.60 4.27
C ALA A 109 2.04 -10.91 5.63
N ARG A 110 3.26 -10.50 5.96
CA ARG A 110 3.63 -9.89 7.24
C ARG A 110 3.94 -8.41 7.10
N ARG A 111 3.60 -7.63 8.12
CA ARG A 111 3.89 -6.19 8.16
C ARG A 111 5.37 -6.00 8.48
N ILE A 112 6.06 -5.17 7.70
CA ILE A 112 7.50 -4.92 7.87
C ILE A 112 7.82 -3.48 8.28
N LEU A 113 6.90 -2.53 8.06
CA LEU A 113 7.04 -1.14 8.47
C LEU A 113 5.66 -0.47 8.62
N ALA A 114 5.42 0.23 9.72
CA ALA A 114 4.14 0.89 10.04
C ALA A 114 4.34 2.25 10.75
N PRO A 115 4.86 3.28 10.05
CA PRO A 115 5.00 4.63 10.58
C PRO A 115 3.63 5.24 10.92
N ALA A 116 3.59 6.12 11.92
CA ALA A 116 2.33 6.74 12.38
C ALA A 116 1.61 7.53 11.27
N ALA A 117 2.36 8.23 10.42
CA ALA A 117 1.83 8.96 9.28
C ALA A 117 1.60 8.10 8.01
N GLY A 118 1.95 6.82 8.05
CA GLY A 118 1.93 5.95 6.87
C GLY A 118 3.13 6.10 5.94
N VAL A 119 3.16 5.22 4.94
CA VAL A 119 4.17 5.17 3.89
C VAL A 119 3.63 5.87 2.65
N ASP A 120 4.36 6.87 2.15
CA ASP A 120 4.01 7.66 0.95
C ASP A 120 4.56 7.00 -0.32
N ARG A 121 5.89 6.86 -0.42
CA ARG A 121 6.56 6.28 -1.59
C ARG A 121 7.50 5.17 -1.18
N VAL A 122 7.66 4.18 -2.05
CA VAL A 122 8.52 3.01 -1.82
C VAL A 122 9.38 2.77 -3.06
N ALA A 123 10.66 2.48 -2.83
CA ALA A 123 11.57 1.95 -3.83
C ALA A 123 12.20 0.65 -3.30
N VAL A 124 12.13 -0.41 -4.10
CA VAL A 124 12.70 -1.72 -3.77
C VAL A 124 13.97 -1.92 -4.58
N ALA A 125 15.09 -2.21 -3.93
CA ALA A 125 16.34 -2.48 -4.61
C ALA A 125 16.30 -3.82 -5.34
N ARG A 126 16.77 -3.86 -6.59
CA ARG A 126 16.67 -5.04 -7.45
C ARG A 126 17.62 -6.17 -7.06
N ASP A 127 18.83 -5.81 -6.60
CA ASP A 127 19.94 -6.77 -6.43
C ASP A 127 20.31 -7.03 -4.98
N VAL A 128 19.80 -6.24 -4.03
CA VAL A 128 20.08 -6.36 -2.59
C VAL A 128 18.77 -6.28 -1.79
N PRO A 129 18.68 -6.91 -0.60
CA PRO A 129 17.45 -6.95 0.18
C PRO A 129 17.20 -5.62 0.93
N VAL A 130 17.05 -4.53 0.18
CA VAL A 130 16.87 -3.17 0.69
C VAL A 130 15.59 -2.57 0.13
N VAL A 131 14.81 -1.95 1.01
CA VAL A 131 13.65 -1.13 0.66
C VAL A 131 13.87 0.28 1.23
N VAL A 132 13.63 1.28 0.40
CA VAL A 132 13.62 2.70 0.81
C VAL A 132 12.18 3.16 0.82
N ALA A 133 11.74 3.76 1.92
CA ALA A 133 10.41 4.31 2.08
C ALA A 133 10.48 5.80 2.42
N VAL A 134 9.59 6.59 1.83
CA VAL A 134 9.35 7.98 2.21
C VAL A 134 8.17 8.00 3.17
N VAL A 135 8.36 8.66 4.30
CA VAL A 135 7.37 8.79 5.38
C VAL A 135 7.34 10.25 5.82
N ALA A 136 6.15 10.77 6.09
CA ALA A 136 6.05 12.04 6.81
C ALA A 136 6.38 11.81 8.29
N ALA A 137 7.03 12.78 8.91
CA ALA A 137 7.40 12.71 10.32
C ALA A 137 7.37 14.12 10.94
N HIS A 138 7.20 14.19 12.25
CA HIS A 138 7.22 15.44 12.99
C HIS A 138 8.59 16.13 12.85
N PRO A 139 8.62 17.48 12.75
CA PRO A 139 9.87 18.22 12.70
C PRO A 139 10.80 17.88 13.85
N GLY A 140 12.10 17.72 13.55
CA GLY A 140 13.12 17.40 14.53
C GLY A 140 13.07 15.97 15.08
N THR A 141 12.31 15.06 14.47
CA THR A 141 12.40 13.62 14.78
C THR A 141 13.66 13.03 14.17
N THR A 142 14.29 12.11 14.89
CA THR A 142 15.49 11.37 14.44
C THR A 142 15.18 9.95 14.01
N GLY A 143 13.95 9.48 14.25
CA GLY A 143 13.48 8.15 13.87
C GLY A 143 12.01 7.93 14.15
N LEU A 144 11.51 6.78 13.70
CA LEU A 144 10.08 6.44 13.72
C LEU A 144 9.51 6.28 15.13
N GLU A 145 10.32 5.85 16.11
CA GLU A 145 9.85 5.70 17.48
C GLU A 145 9.62 7.07 18.16
N GLU A 146 10.53 8.01 17.96
CA GLU A 146 10.36 9.38 18.44
C GLU A 146 9.16 10.06 17.77
N ASP A 147 8.98 9.84 16.46
CA ASP A 147 7.82 10.30 15.71
C ASP A 147 6.50 9.72 16.25
N ARG A 148 6.46 8.41 16.51
CA ARG A 148 5.30 7.72 17.09
C ARG A 148 4.93 8.29 18.46
N LEU A 149 5.92 8.53 19.32
CA LEU A 149 5.69 9.11 20.65
C LEU A 149 5.18 10.56 20.55
N ARG A 150 5.67 11.35 19.60
CA ARG A 150 5.17 12.71 19.34
C ARG A 150 3.74 12.71 18.84
N GLU A 151 3.41 11.82 17.90
CA GLU A 151 2.03 11.69 17.42
C GLU A 151 1.09 11.28 18.55
N GLN A 152 1.49 10.32 19.38
CA GLN A 152 0.69 9.91 20.55
C GLN A 152 0.47 11.09 21.51
N ALA A 153 1.53 11.83 21.85
CA ALA A 153 1.41 13.01 22.71
C ALA A 153 0.50 14.10 22.12
N ARG A 154 0.53 14.27 20.79
CA ARG A 154 -0.35 15.20 20.06
C ARG A 154 -1.82 14.79 20.17
N ILE A 155 -2.11 13.49 19.99
CA ILE A 155 -3.44 12.91 20.13
C ILE A 155 -3.95 13.05 21.57
N ASP A 156 -3.13 12.68 22.56
CA ASP A 156 -3.48 12.73 23.98
C ASP A 156 -3.77 14.17 24.44
N ALA A 157 -3.04 15.15 23.89
CA ALA A 157 -3.28 16.57 24.13
C ALA A 157 -4.50 17.13 23.36
N GLY A 158 -5.16 16.33 22.51
CA GLY A 158 -6.29 16.75 21.69
C GLY A 158 -5.92 17.79 20.62
N VAL A 159 -4.64 17.86 20.24
CA VAL A 159 -4.14 18.90 19.33
C VAL A 159 -4.46 18.53 17.89
N SER A 160 -5.45 19.21 17.32
CA SER A 160 -5.84 19.11 15.90
C SER A 160 -5.45 20.33 15.05
N ALA A 161 -4.86 21.35 15.68
CA ALA A 161 -4.44 22.58 15.00
C ALA A 161 -3.33 22.30 13.99
N GLN A 162 -3.40 22.95 12.83
CA GLN A 162 -2.37 22.90 11.78
C GLN A 162 -1.78 24.30 11.59
N LEU A 163 -0.45 24.39 11.59
CA LEU A 163 0.27 25.61 11.21
C LEU A 163 0.52 25.56 9.70
N ILE A 164 0.10 26.61 8.98
CA ILE A 164 0.33 26.77 7.55
C ILE A 164 1.19 28.00 7.36
N GLU A 165 2.44 27.79 6.97
CA GLU A 165 3.41 28.88 6.77
C GLU A 165 3.52 29.31 5.30
N GLU A 166 3.11 28.44 4.36
CA GLU A 166 3.25 28.67 2.92
C GLU A 166 1.95 28.34 2.14
N TYR A 167 1.77 29.00 0.99
CA TYR A 167 0.60 28.81 0.11
C TYR A 167 1.03 28.31 -1.29
N PRO A 168 0.32 27.33 -1.89
CA PRO A 168 -0.92 26.69 -1.40
C PRO A 168 -0.69 25.62 -0.33
N SER A 169 -1.67 25.45 0.56
CA SER A 169 -1.64 24.41 1.62
C SER A 169 -2.44 23.15 1.27
N ARG A 170 -3.09 23.14 0.09
CA ARG A 170 -3.82 21.98 -0.41
C ARG A 170 -3.98 22.04 -1.92
N TRP A 171 -4.05 20.87 -2.52
CA TRP A 171 -4.69 20.63 -3.80
C TRP A 171 -6.17 20.25 -3.59
N TRP A 172 -6.89 20.03 -4.69
CA TRP A 172 -8.31 19.68 -4.64
C TRP A 172 -8.57 18.29 -4.05
N ASP A 173 -7.61 17.38 -4.22
CA ASP A 173 -7.68 15.96 -3.85
C ASP A 173 -6.84 15.60 -2.61
N HIS A 174 -5.92 16.45 -2.17
CA HIS A 174 -5.13 16.23 -0.95
C HIS A 174 -4.57 17.53 -0.35
N ARG A 175 -4.21 17.49 0.94
CA ARG A 175 -3.43 18.56 1.59
C ARG A 175 -1.95 18.40 1.22
N LEU A 176 -1.24 19.53 1.16
CA LEU A 176 0.22 19.57 0.96
C LEU A 176 0.96 19.47 2.30
#